data_AF-A0A9W4G8F9-F1
#
_entry.id   AF-A0A9W4G8F9-F1
#
_cell.length_a   1.000
_cell.length_b   1.000
_cell.length_c   1.000
_cell.angle_alpha   90.00
_cell.angle_beta   90.00
_cell.angle_gamma   90.00
#
_symmetry.space_group_name_H-M   'P 1'
#
loop_
_entity.id
_entity.type
_entity.pdbx_description
1 polymer ?
#
loop_
_entity_poly.entity_id
_entity_poly.type
_entity_poly.pdbx_seq_one_letter_code
_entity_poly.pdbx_strand_id
1 'polypeptide(L)'
;MENVKGLLSRKNGEGIKVIDLIKKTFEELGYFVEIWLLNAAEYGVPQIRERVFIVGNNRGKVMGFPPKSHSINDSNSNHLQLSILPDQQLFPALTLWDAISDLPPLNAREGQEELPYSLASQNPYQDWLRKGSQTIYNHVAMDHSQRLVERFKQIKWGESSANVSKEYGARHRSGNGELSGQTYDQNNRRLYPHKPSHTITASFYANFLHPFQHRNLTAREGARIQSFW
;
A
#
# COMPACT_ATOMS: atom_id res chain seq x y z
N MET A 1 13.04 8.83 -14.49
CA MET A 1 13.61 7.94 -13.44
C MET A 1 12.67 7.93 -12.25
N GLU A 2 12.49 6.80 -11.57
CA GLU A 2 11.70 6.69 -10.33
C GLU A 2 12.58 6.20 -9.18
N ASN A 3 12.30 6.66 -7.95
CA ASN A 3 12.94 6.14 -6.75
C ASN A 3 12.12 6.39 -5.47
N VAL A 4 12.56 5.80 -4.35
CA VAL A 4 12.00 6.06 -3.02
C VAL A 4 12.25 7.49 -2.55
N LYS A 5 11.37 8.01 -1.68
CA LYS A 5 11.48 9.33 -1.04
C LYS A 5 12.82 9.60 -0.37
N GLY A 6 13.46 8.56 0.17
CA GLY A 6 14.80 8.66 0.78
C GLY A 6 15.89 9.18 -0.16
N LEU A 7 15.69 9.12 -1.48
CA LEU A 7 16.63 9.71 -2.45
C LEU A 7 16.78 11.24 -2.26
N LEU A 8 15.73 11.94 -1.83
CA LEU A 8 15.75 13.40 -1.65
C LEU A 8 16.72 13.86 -0.56
N SER A 9 17.00 13.01 0.42
CA SER A 9 17.91 13.30 1.53
C SER A 9 19.26 12.57 1.45
N ARG A 10 19.41 11.63 0.51
CA ARG A 10 20.62 10.82 0.37
C ARG A 10 21.80 11.67 -0.11
N LYS A 11 22.93 11.54 0.58
CA LYS A 11 24.21 12.18 0.25
C LYS A 11 25.24 11.15 -0.23
N ASN A 12 26.17 11.56 -1.08
CA ASN A 12 27.35 10.78 -1.43
C ASN A 12 28.43 10.87 -0.33
N GLY A 13 29.58 10.24 -0.54
CA GLY A 13 30.71 10.27 0.41
C GLY A 13 31.29 11.67 0.66
N GLU A 14 31.00 12.63 -0.21
CA GLU A 14 31.45 14.03 -0.14
C GLU A 14 30.38 14.94 0.52
N GLY A 15 29.25 14.38 0.94
CA GLY A 15 28.16 15.14 1.58
C GLY A 15 27.23 15.87 0.60
N ILE A 16 27.41 15.71 -0.71
CA ILE A 16 26.57 16.29 -1.76
C ILE A 16 25.31 15.45 -1.93
N LYS A 17 24.14 16.08 -2.06
CA LYS A 17 22.90 15.34 -2.30
C LYS A 17 22.93 14.70 -3.68
N VAL A 18 22.61 13.41 -3.73
CA VAL A 18 22.60 12.63 -4.99
C VAL A 18 21.61 13.23 -5.98
N ILE A 19 20.47 13.76 -5.50
CA ILE A 19 19.44 14.37 -6.34
C ILE A 19 19.95 15.61 -7.10
N ASP A 20 20.79 16.42 -6.46
CA ASP A 20 21.34 17.65 -7.03
C ASP A 20 22.37 17.32 -8.11
N LEU A 21 23.19 16.27 -7.87
CA LEU A 21 24.13 15.76 -8.88
C LEU A 21 23.38 15.26 -10.12
N ILE A 22 22.33 14.45 -9.93
CA ILE A 22 21.52 13.95 -11.05
C ILE A 22 20.94 15.12 -11.85
N LYS A 23 20.32 16.08 -11.17
CA LYS A 23 19.74 17.27 -11.82
C LYS A 23 20.81 18.02 -12.63
N LYS A 24 21.94 18.33 -12.01
CA LYS A 24 23.05 19.04 -12.65
C LYS A 24 23.57 18.30 -13.89
N THR A 25 23.82 17.00 -13.79
CA THR A 25 24.32 16.20 -14.92
C THR A 25 23.35 16.22 -16.11
N PHE A 26 22.05 16.12 -15.87
CA PHE A 26 21.06 16.20 -16.95
C PHE A 26 20.93 17.61 -17.54
N GLU A 27 21.03 18.66 -16.70
CA GLU A 27 21.05 20.05 -17.17
C GLU A 27 22.28 20.37 -18.02
N GLU A 28 23.45 19.85 -17.68
CA GLU A 28 24.68 19.95 -18.48
C GLU A 28 24.56 19.25 -19.85
N LEU A 29 23.75 18.21 -19.93
CA LEU A 29 23.41 17.53 -21.18
C LEU A 29 22.30 18.24 -21.98
N GLY A 30 21.82 19.40 -21.52
CA GLY A 30 20.81 20.21 -22.20
C GLY A 30 19.36 19.82 -21.91
N TYR A 31 19.10 19.03 -20.86
CA TYR A 31 17.73 18.70 -20.44
C TYR A 31 17.21 19.71 -19.40
N PHE A 32 15.94 20.09 -19.54
CA PHE A 32 15.18 20.70 -18.45
C PHE A 32 14.65 19.61 -17.53
N VAL A 33 14.98 19.68 -16.23
CA VAL A 33 14.69 18.61 -15.26
C VAL A 33 13.77 19.10 -14.15
N GLU A 34 12.69 18.35 -13.95
CA GLU A 34 11.78 18.51 -12.82
C GLU A 34 11.81 17.27 -11.92
N ILE A 35 11.57 17.50 -10.63
CA ILE A 35 11.56 16.45 -9.62
C ILE A 35 10.21 16.51 -8.91
N TRP A 36 9.46 15.42 -8.98
CA TRP A 36 8.11 15.33 -8.42
C TRP A 36 8.08 14.29 -7.31
N LEU A 37 7.60 14.66 -6.12
CA LEU A 37 7.25 13.72 -5.06
C LEU A 37 5.74 13.47 -5.14
N LEU A 38 5.35 12.28 -5.58
CA LEU A 38 3.94 11.92 -5.82
C LEU A 38 3.50 10.81 -4.88
N ASN A 39 2.27 10.88 -4.37
CA ASN A 39 1.65 9.81 -3.58
C ASN A 39 0.59 9.08 -4.43
N ALA A 40 0.75 7.77 -4.60
CA ALA A 40 -0.13 6.95 -5.44
C ALA A 40 -1.63 7.06 -5.07
N ALA A 41 -1.95 7.27 -3.79
CA ALA A 41 -3.33 7.47 -3.32
C ALA A 41 -4.02 8.71 -3.92
N GLU A 42 -3.27 9.71 -4.36
CA GLU A 42 -3.81 10.91 -5.03
C GLU A 42 -4.12 10.68 -6.52
N TYR A 43 -3.81 9.48 -7.03
CA TYR A 43 -3.96 9.10 -8.44
C TYR A 43 -4.80 7.83 -8.63
N GLY A 44 -5.62 7.46 -7.63
CA GLY A 44 -6.56 6.34 -7.75
C GLY A 44 -5.96 4.95 -7.48
N VAL A 45 -4.84 4.90 -6.74
CA VAL A 45 -4.29 3.64 -6.22
C VAL A 45 -4.66 3.52 -4.74
N PRO A 46 -5.24 2.41 -4.26
CA PRO A 46 -5.67 2.23 -2.87
C PRO A 46 -4.49 1.97 -1.90
N GLN A 47 -3.41 2.76 -2.04
CA GLN A 47 -2.17 2.61 -1.28
C GLN A 47 -1.50 3.98 -1.06
N ILE A 48 -1.15 4.27 0.19
CA ILE A 48 -0.24 5.38 0.52
C ILE A 48 1.18 4.96 0.14
N ARG A 49 1.69 5.52 -0.96
CA ARG A 49 3.02 5.23 -1.49
C ARG A 49 3.60 6.46 -2.16
N GLU A 50 4.56 7.09 -1.47
CA GLU A 50 5.30 8.23 -2.01
C GLU A 50 6.48 7.76 -2.87
N ARG A 51 6.65 8.36 -4.04
CA ARG A 51 7.77 8.12 -4.96
C ARG A 51 8.27 9.41 -5.59
N VAL A 52 9.58 9.45 -5.81
CA VAL A 52 10.29 10.54 -6.45
C VAL A 52 10.40 10.21 -7.93
N PHE A 53 9.86 11.08 -8.77
CA PHE A 53 9.99 11.02 -10.21
C PHE A 53 10.91 12.14 -10.66
N ILE A 54 11.99 11.78 -11.35
CA ILE A 54 12.86 12.74 -12.03
C ILE A 54 12.54 12.68 -13.51
N VAL A 55 12.06 13.80 -14.04
CA VAL A 55 11.55 13.92 -15.40
C VAL A 55 12.36 14.99 -16.13
N GLY A 56 13.10 14.56 -17.14
CA GLY A 56 13.88 15.44 -18.01
C GLY A 56 13.22 15.57 -19.38
N ASN A 57 13.23 16.77 -19.96
CA ASN A 57 12.87 16.97 -21.36
C ASN A 57 13.87 17.87 -22.08
N ASN A 58 14.13 17.61 -23.36
CA ASN A 58 15.04 18.39 -24.21
C ASN A 58 14.31 19.52 -24.98
N ARG A 59 13.07 19.85 -24.58
CA ARG A 59 12.23 20.85 -25.26
C ARG A 59 12.24 22.20 -24.55
N GLY A 60 12.96 22.32 -23.42
CA GLY A 60 13.00 23.52 -22.59
C GLY A 60 11.61 23.91 -22.05
N LYS A 61 10.67 22.98 -21.98
CA LYS A 61 9.30 23.23 -21.52
C LYS A 61 9.13 22.77 -20.09
N VAL A 62 8.46 23.59 -19.28
CA VAL A 62 7.95 23.18 -17.97
C VAL A 62 6.77 22.24 -18.19
N MET A 63 6.83 21.05 -17.60
CA MET A 63 5.76 20.06 -17.61
C MET A 63 4.80 20.27 -16.45
N GLY A 64 5.31 20.66 -15.27
CA GLY A 64 4.52 20.80 -14.06
C GLY A 64 4.12 19.45 -13.46
N PHE A 65 3.57 19.47 -12.25
CA PHE A 65 3.08 18.25 -11.60
C PHE A 65 1.89 17.66 -12.38
N PRO A 66 1.81 16.32 -12.50
CA PRO A 66 0.61 15.71 -13.04
C PRO A 66 -0.60 16.08 -12.16
N PRO A 67 -1.75 16.42 -12.75
CA PRO A 67 -2.94 16.77 -11.98
C PRO A 67 -3.39 15.57 -11.15
N LYS A 68 -3.70 15.81 -9.88
CA LYS A 68 -4.25 14.79 -8.99
C LYS A 68 -5.67 14.46 -9.44
N SER A 69 -6.06 13.20 -9.31
CA SER A 69 -7.44 12.76 -9.55
C SER A 69 -8.18 12.48 -8.25
N HIS A 70 -7.45 12.21 -7.17
CA HIS A 70 -8.00 11.84 -5.88
C HIS A 70 -7.43 12.68 -4.73
N SER A 71 -8.17 12.78 -3.63
CA SER A 71 -7.78 13.45 -2.38
C SER A 71 -7.76 12.46 -1.21
N ILE A 72 -6.72 12.52 -0.38
CA ILE A 72 -6.53 11.65 0.79
C ILE A 72 -7.30 12.16 2.02
N ASN A 73 -7.96 13.33 1.93
CA ASN A 73 -8.65 13.92 3.08
C ASN A 73 -9.64 12.94 3.71
N ASP A 74 -9.36 12.53 4.95
CA ASP A 74 -10.25 11.76 5.81
C ASP A 74 -11.60 12.48 5.82
N SER A 75 -12.68 11.76 5.53
CA SER A 75 -14.07 12.23 5.45
C SER A 75 -14.64 12.80 6.77
N ASN A 76 -13.78 13.21 7.71
CA ASN A 76 -14.12 13.78 9.02
C ASN A 76 -13.62 15.23 9.22
N SER A 77 -13.07 15.88 8.20
CA SER A 77 -12.77 17.31 8.29
C SER A 77 -14.00 18.13 7.87
N ASN A 78 -14.92 18.34 8.82
CA ASN A 78 -15.92 19.42 8.79
C ASN A 78 -15.25 20.80 8.90
N HIS A 79 -14.27 21.08 8.06
CA HIS A 79 -13.80 22.43 7.82
C HIS A 79 -14.15 22.79 6.39
N LEU A 80 -15.36 23.34 6.23
CA LEU A 80 -15.64 24.30 5.16
C LEU A 80 -14.59 25.42 5.27
N GLN A 81 -13.46 25.26 4.60
CA GLN A 81 -12.75 26.40 4.07
C GLN A 81 -13.28 26.60 2.67
N LEU A 82 -14.04 27.68 2.49
CA LEU A 82 -14.43 28.23 1.21
C LEU A 82 -13.16 28.49 0.38
N SER A 83 -12.76 27.51 -0.42
CA SER A 83 -11.84 27.72 -1.54
C SER A 83 -12.65 28.29 -2.69
N ILE A 84 -12.60 29.61 -2.88
CA ILE A 84 -13.15 30.31 -4.05
C ILE A 84 -12.16 30.16 -5.23
N LEU A 85 -11.89 28.92 -5.61
CA LEU A 85 -11.18 28.59 -6.84
C LEU A 85 -12.01 27.50 -7.54
N PRO A 86 -11.98 27.41 -8.88
CA PRO A 86 -12.68 26.35 -9.59
C PRO A 86 -11.94 25.04 -9.33
N ASP A 87 -12.15 24.47 -8.15
CA ASP A 87 -11.50 23.26 -7.67
C ASP A 87 -11.96 22.12 -8.57
N GLN A 88 -11.01 21.52 -9.29
CA GLN A 88 -11.20 20.20 -9.88
C GLN A 88 -11.78 19.31 -8.78
N GLN A 89 -13.01 18.83 -8.96
CA GLN A 89 -13.66 17.97 -8.00
C GLN A 89 -12.89 16.66 -7.92
N LEU A 90 -11.95 16.58 -6.97
CA LEU A 90 -11.14 15.39 -6.74
C LEU A 90 -12.02 14.29 -6.16
N PHE A 91 -11.83 13.06 -6.63
CA PHE A 91 -12.48 11.89 -6.05
C PHE A 91 -11.88 11.58 -4.65
N PRO A 92 -12.64 11.00 -3.71
CA PRO A 92 -12.03 10.51 -2.47
C PRO A 92 -11.04 9.38 -2.77
N ALA A 93 -9.90 9.34 -2.08
CA ALA A 93 -8.91 8.28 -2.23
C ALA A 93 -9.52 6.89 -2.01
N LEU A 94 -9.15 5.95 -2.88
CA LEU A 94 -9.65 4.58 -2.81
C LEU A 94 -9.18 3.90 -1.53
N THR A 95 -10.08 3.15 -0.92
CA THR A 95 -9.83 2.42 0.32
C THR A 95 -9.29 1.03 0.03
N LEU A 96 -8.70 0.39 1.05
CA LEU A 96 -8.36 -1.03 0.99
C LEU A 96 -9.59 -1.87 0.60
N TRP A 97 -10.75 -1.54 1.17
CA TRP A 97 -11.98 -2.29 0.91
C TRP A 97 -12.47 -2.13 -0.53
N ASP A 98 -12.27 -0.97 -1.15
CA ASP A 98 -12.55 -0.80 -2.58
C ASP A 98 -11.73 -1.77 -3.43
N ALA A 99 -10.54 -2.16 -2.99
CA ALA A 99 -9.66 -3.06 -3.74
C ALA A 99 -10.00 -4.56 -3.61
N ILE A 100 -10.46 -5.00 -2.44
CA ILE A 100 -10.48 -6.45 -2.10
C ILE A 100 -11.84 -7.00 -1.65
N SER A 101 -12.87 -6.18 -1.48
CA SER A 101 -14.14 -6.61 -0.87
C SER A 101 -14.94 -7.64 -1.68
N ASP A 102 -14.66 -7.76 -2.97
CA ASP A 102 -15.27 -8.70 -3.90
C ASP A 102 -14.51 -10.03 -4.04
N LEU A 103 -13.40 -10.19 -3.32
CA LEU A 103 -12.70 -11.47 -3.25
C LEU A 103 -13.40 -12.42 -2.25
N PRO A 104 -13.50 -13.72 -2.57
CA PRO A 104 -14.11 -14.68 -1.67
C PRO A 104 -13.35 -14.73 -0.33
N PRO A 105 -14.05 -14.88 0.81
CA PRO A 105 -13.38 -15.02 2.10
C PRO A 105 -12.56 -16.32 2.15
N LEU A 106 -11.44 -16.28 2.87
CA LEU A 106 -10.55 -17.42 3.10
C LEU A 106 -10.15 -17.49 4.58
N ASN A 107 -10.15 -18.68 5.14
CA ASN A 107 -9.42 -18.96 6.38
C ASN A 107 -7.91 -19.14 6.10
N ALA A 108 -7.13 -19.30 7.16
CA ALA A 108 -5.74 -19.74 7.00
C ALA A 108 -5.69 -21.12 6.33
N ARG A 109 -4.66 -21.36 5.50
CA ARG A 109 -4.47 -22.60 4.72
C ARG A 109 -5.52 -22.87 3.63
N GLU A 110 -6.38 -21.90 3.31
CA GLU A 110 -7.36 -22.01 2.22
C GLU A 110 -6.93 -21.24 0.96
N GLY A 111 -7.71 -21.39 -0.11
CA GLY A 111 -7.50 -20.74 -1.40
C GLY A 111 -6.91 -21.69 -2.44
N GLN A 112 -6.90 -21.24 -3.69
CA GLN A 112 -6.36 -21.99 -4.82
C GLN A 112 -5.68 -21.02 -5.79
N GLU A 113 -4.80 -21.56 -6.64
CA GLU A 113 -4.13 -20.76 -7.67
C GLU A 113 -5.12 -20.21 -8.69
N GLU A 114 -6.23 -20.91 -8.92
CA GLU A 114 -7.32 -20.50 -9.79
C GLU A 114 -8.65 -20.71 -9.08
N LEU A 115 -9.47 -19.66 -8.99
CA LEU A 115 -10.81 -19.71 -8.40
C LEU A 115 -11.80 -18.93 -9.26
N PRO A 116 -13.04 -19.37 -9.45
CA PRO A 116 -14.05 -18.51 -10.07
C PRO A 116 -14.38 -17.33 -9.14
N TYR A 117 -14.72 -16.18 -9.71
CA TYR A 117 -15.37 -15.13 -8.93
C TYR A 117 -16.75 -15.59 -8.47
N SER A 118 -16.91 -15.82 -7.16
CA SER A 118 -18.22 -16.14 -6.55
C SER A 118 -19.05 -14.90 -6.23
N LEU A 119 -18.41 -13.72 -6.19
CA LEU A 119 -19.04 -12.44 -5.90
C LEU A 119 -18.95 -11.51 -7.11
N ALA A 120 -20.00 -10.73 -7.33
CA ALA A 120 -19.96 -9.61 -8.26
C ALA A 120 -18.97 -8.54 -7.75
N SER A 121 -18.43 -7.74 -8.67
CA SER A 121 -17.78 -6.48 -8.32
C SER A 121 -18.76 -5.57 -7.57
N GLN A 122 -18.23 -4.82 -6.62
CA GLN A 122 -18.96 -3.95 -5.71
C GLN A 122 -18.74 -2.46 -6.03
N ASN A 123 -17.76 -2.14 -6.88
CA ASN A 123 -17.42 -0.77 -7.25
C ASN A 123 -16.68 -0.71 -8.61
N PRO A 124 -16.57 0.49 -9.22
CA PRO A 124 -15.90 0.68 -10.51
C PRO A 124 -14.41 0.29 -10.52
N TYR A 125 -13.72 0.37 -9.39
CA TYR A 125 -12.31 0.00 -9.32
C TYR A 125 -12.13 -1.52 -9.49
N GLN A 126 -13.02 -2.31 -8.91
CA GLN A 126 -13.01 -3.76 -9.07
C GLN A 126 -13.43 -4.18 -10.48
N ASP A 127 -14.40 -3.49 -11.08
CA ASP A 127 -14.76 -3.70 -12.50
C ASP A 127 -13.55 -3.47 -13.40
N TRP A 128 -12.85 -2.36 -13.19
CA TRP A 128 -11.66 -1.99 -13.93
C TRP A 128 -10.51 -2.99 -13.76
N LEU A 129 -10.29 -3.51 -12.55
CA LEU A 129 -9.28 -4.53 -12.29
C LEU A 129 -9.63 -5.88 -12.91
N ARG A 130 -10.90 -6.29 -12.85
CA ARG A 130 -11.35 -7.59 -13.38
C ARG A 130 -11.26 -7.64 -14.90
N LYS A 131 -11.53 -6.52 -15.60
CA LYS A 131 -11.61 -6.46 -17.08
C LYS A 131 -12.45 -7.58 -17.71
N GLY A 132 -13.54 -7.94 -17.06
CA GLY A 132 -14.42 -9.04 -17.49
C GLY A 132 -13.91 -10.46 -17.21
N SER A 133 -12.74 -10.62 -16.56
CA SER A 133 -12.24 -11.92 -16.11
C SER A 133 -13.21 -12.59 -15.15
N GLN A 134 -13.44 -13.88 -15.37
CA GLN A 134 -14.26 -14.75 -14.51
C GLN A 134 -13.43 -15.53 -13.49
N THR A 135 -12.10 -15.46 -13.59
CA THR A 135 -11.15 -16.23 -12.77
C THR A 135 -10.27 -15.30 -11.94
N ILE A 136 -10.11 -15.66 -10.68
CA ILE A 136 -9.19 -15.11 -9.69
C ILE A 136 -7.94 -15.98 -9.68
N TYR A 137 -6.77 -15.37 -9.84
CA TYR A 137 -5.49 -16.07 -9.72
C TYR A 137 -4.74 -15.69 -8.45
N ASN A 138 -3.95 -16.59 -7.90
CA ASN A 138 -3.04 -16.36 -6.75
C ASN A 138 -3.75 -15.88 -5.47
N HIS A 139 -5.00 -16.29 -5.26
CA HIS A 139 -5.75 -16.00 -4.04
C HIS A 139 -5.63 -17.17 -3.06
N VAL A 140 -4.42 -17.32 -2.53
CA VAL A 140 -4.01 -18.40 -1.62
C VAL A 140 -3.57 -17.80 -0.30
N ALA A 141 -4.17 -18.26 0.80
CA ALA A 141 -3.81 -17.85 2.15
C ALA A 141 -2.59 -18.63 2.65
N MET A 142 -1.73 -17.96 3.42
CA MET A 142 -0.59 -18.63 4.03
C MET A 142 -1.00 -19.70 5.04
N ASP A 143 -0.10 -20.67 5.23
CA ASP A 143 -0.21 -21.72 6.24
C ASP A 143 0.12 -21.17 7.63
N HIS A 144 -0.90 -20.72 8.34
CA HIS A 144 -0.79 -20.28 9.73
C HIS A 144 -1.13 -21.41 10.70
N SER A 145 -0.31 -21.57 11.75
CA SER A 145 -0.67 -22.42 12.89
C SER A 145 -1.89 -21.88 13.64
N GLN A 146 -2.67 -22.75 14.30
CA GLN A 146 -3.83 -22.33 15.11
C GLN A 146 -3.47 -21.25 16.14
N ARG A 147 -2.32 -21.40 16.81
CA ARG A 147 -1.82 -20.40 17.78
C ARG A 147 -1.66 -19.00 17.16
N LEU A 148 -1.20 -18.94 15.91
CA LEU A 148 -1.01 -17.68 15.21
C LEU A 148 -2.35 -17.08 14.79
N VAL A 149 -3.31 -17.93 14.37
CA VAL A 149 -4.69 -17.51 14.10
C VAL A 149 -5.34 -16.95 15.37
N GLU A 150 -5.19 -17.60 16.53
CA GLU A 150 -5.70 -17.08 17.81
C GLU A 150 -5.08 -15.73 18.18
N ARG A 151 -3.78 -15.53 17.93
CA ARG A 151 -3.15 -14.21 18.07
C ARG A 151 -3.81 -13.19 17.14
N PHE A 152 -4.02 -13.52 15.87
CA PHE A 152 -4.61 -12.61 14.90
C PHE A 152 -6.02 -12.15 15.29
N LYS A 153 -6.79 -12.97 15.99
CA LYS A 153 -8.10 -12.59 16.54
C LYS A 153 -8.04 -11.43 17.55
N GLN A 154 -6.92 -11.29 18.26
CA GLN A 154 -6.75 -10.25 19.29
C GLN A 154 -6.30 -8.90 18.73
N ILE A 155 -5.76 -8.86 17.50
CA ILE A 155 -5.23 -7.65 16.89
C ILE A 155 -6.38 -6.86 16.28
N LYS A 156 -6.60 -5.61 16.71
CA LYS A 156 -7.62 -4.70 16.15
C LYS A 156 -7.06 -3.89 14.97
N TRP A 157 -7.91 -3.16 14.26
CA TRP A 157 -7.46 -2.28 13.17
C TRP A 157 -6.43 -1.26 13.66
N GLY A 158 -5.33 -1.13 12.92
CA GLY A 158 -4.21 -0.26 13.26
C GLY A 158 -3.20 -0.90 14.22
N GLU A 159 -3.58 -1.95 14.96
CA GLU A 159 -2.69 -2.67 15.87
C GLU A 159 -1.85 -3.73 15.13
N SER A 160 -0.78 -4.16 15.77
CA SER A 160 0.15 -5.19 15.29
C SER A 160 0.38 -6.28 16.33
N SER A 161 1.25 -7.25 16.02
CA SER A 161 1.74 -8.22 17.01
C SER A 161 2.37 -7.57 18.26
N ALA A 162 2.71 -6.28 18.23
CA ALA A 162 3.22 -5.55 19.38
C ALA A 162 2.17 -5.27 20.45
N ASN A 163 0.89 -5.25 20.08
CA ASN A 163 -0.21 -4.80 20.93
C ASN A 163 -0.94 -5.93 21.66
N VAL A 164 -0.61 -7.20 21.38
CA VAL A 164 -1.28 -8.36 21.98
C VAL A 164 -0.72 -8.64 23.39
N SER A 165 -1.55 -9.25 24.25
CA SER A 165 -1.10 -9.67 25.58
C SER A 165 0.03 -10.72 25.50
N LYS A 166 0.80 -10.85 26.59
CA LYS A 166 1.92 -11.81 26.67
C LYS A 166 1.51 -13.25 26.36
N GLU A 167 0.27 -13.64 26.66
CA GLU A 167 -0.27 -14.96 26.35
C GLU A 167 -0.18 -15.29 24.85
N TYR A 168 -0.56 -14.31 24.03
CA TYR A 168 -0.55 -14.37 22.57
C TYR A 168 0.74 -13.83 21.96
N GLY A 169 1.74 -13.45 22.77
CA GLY A 169 2.99 -12.85 22.30
C GLY A 169 3.81 -13.77 21.37
N ALA A 170 4.74 -13.18 20.61
CA ALA A 170 5.70 -13.92 19.80
C ALA A 170 6.59 -14.80 20.70
N ARG A 171 6.89 -16.02 20.26
CA ARG A 171 7.74 -16.98 21.00
C ARG A 171 8.93 -17.40 20.17
N HIS A 172 10.05 -17.71 20.81
CA HIS A 172 11.24 -18.21 20.14
C HIS A 172 10.95 -19.53 19.41
N ARG A 173 11.51 -19.71 18.21
CA ARG A 173 11.33 -20.94 17.41
C ARG A 173 11.94 -22.18 18.08
N SER A 174 12.97 -21.99 18.91
CA SER A 174 13.69 -23.08 19.61
C SER A 174 13.68 -22.95 21.13
N GLY A 175 13.03 -21.92 21.67
CA GLY A 175 12.84 -21.76 23.11
C GLY A 175 11.58 -22.50 23.52
N ASN A 176 11.61 -23.27 24.61
CA ASN A 176 10.53 -24.09 25.15
C ASN A 176 9.29 -23.24 25.60
N GLY A 177 8.70 -22.47 24.69
CA GLY A 177 7.63 -21.52 24.97
C GLY A 177 8.09 -20.12 25.40
N GLU A 178 9.39 -19.82 25.40
CA GLU A 178 9.89 -18.48 25.78
C GLU A 178 9.42 -17.38 24.82
N LEU A 179 9.05 -16.22 25.38
CA LEU A 179 8.64 -15.05 24.60
C LEU A 179 9.83 -14.42 23.90
N SER A 180 9.62 -14.00 22.64
CA SER A 180 10.62 -13.24 21.90
C SER A 180 10.68 -11.81 22.43
N GLY A 181 11.88 -11.33 22.74
CA GLY A 181 12.12 -9.93 23.13
C GLY A 181 12.12 -8.94 21.96
N GLN A 182 12.03 -9.41 20.71
CA GLN A 182 12.00 -8.56 19.53
C GLN A 182 10.56 -8.33 19.06
N THR A 183 10.11 -7.09 19.18
CA THR A 183 8.79 -6.66 18.74
C THR A 183 8.93 -5.79 17.50
N TYR A 184 8.36 -6.24 16.39
CA TYR A 184 8.31 -5.49 15.14
C TYR A 184 6.91 -4.94 14.93
N ASP A 185 6.76 -3.63 15.04
CA ASP A 185 5.46 -2.94 14.96
C ASP A 185 4.79 -3.04 13.58
N GLN A 186 5.55 -3.37 12.54
CA GLN A 186 4.99 -3.58 11.20
C GLN A 186 4.51 -5.01 10.96
N ASN A 187 4.87 -5.98 11.81
CA ASN A 187 4.52 -7.38 11.58
C ASN A 187 3.09 -7.65 12.04
N ASN A 188 2.32 -8.31 11.17
CA ASN A 188 0.91 -8.64 11.36
C ASN A 188 0.05 -7.43 11.77
N ARG A 189 0.30 -6.27 11.19
CA ARG A 189 -0.57 -5.12 11.35
C ARG A 189 -1.90 -5.36 10.67
N ARG A 190 -3.01 -5.24 11.41
CA ARG A 190 -4.34 -5.32 10.82
C ARG A 190 -4.70 -3.99 10.17
N LEU A 191 -4.98 -4.03 8.87
CA LEU A 191 -5.26 -2.83 8.10
C LEU A 191 -6.67 -2.29 8.39
N TYR A 192 -6.85 -0.98 8.24
CA TYR A 192 -8.16 -0.35 8.21
C TYR A 192 -8.85 -0.63 6.86
N PRO A 193 -10.12 -1.05 6.84
CA PRO A 193 -10.84 -1.27 5.58
C PRO A 193 -11.13 0.03 4.84
N HIS A 194 -11.48 1.10 5.57
CA HIS A 194 -11.96 2.37 5.02
C HIS A 194 -10.86 3.43 4.84
N LYS A 195 -9.60 3.02 4.77
CA LYS A 195 -8.45 3.89 4.46
C LYS A 195 -7.63 3.27 3.34
N PRO A 196 -6.88 4.05 2.56
CA PRO A 196 -5.89 3.50 1.66
C PRO A 196 -4.91 2.60 2.42
N SER A 197 -4.46 1.53 1.80
CA SER A 197 -3.52 0.58 2.42
C SER A 197 -2.17 1.24 2.72
N HIS A 198 -1.48 0.71 3.73
CA HIS A 198 -0.03 0.93 3.86
C HIS A 198 0.72 0.40 2.63
N THR A 199 1.94 0.89 2.43
CA THR A 199 2.79 0.53 1.30
C THR A 199 3.01 -0.99 1.24
N ILE A 200 2.58 -1.62 0.15
CA ILE A 200 2.87 -3.03 -0.12
C ILE A 200 4.34 -3.15 -0.57
N THR A 201 5.14 -3.85 0.22
CA THR A 201 6.55 -4.16 -0.04
C THR A 201 6.68 -5.54 -0.70
N ALA A 202 7.86 -5.89 -1.23
CA ALA A 202 8.07 -7.20 -1.87
C ALA A 202 7.83 -8.38 -0.91
N SER A 203 8.07 -8.19 0.39
CA SER A 203 7.93 -9.19 1.45
C SER A 203 6.72 -8.94 2.35
N PHE A 204 5.63 -8.37 1.81
CA PHE A 204 4.47 -7.94 2.61
C PHE A 204 3.68 -9.06 3.28
N TYR A 205 3.88 -10.33 2.88
CA TYR A 205 3.10 -11.48 3.35
C TYR A 205 3.04 -11.56 4.89
N ALA A 206 4.12 -11.28 5.62
CA ALA A 206 4.11 -11.31 7.08
C ALA A 206 3.72 -9.97 7.75
N ASN A 207 3.54 -8.92 6.96
CA ASN A 207 3.40 -7.56 7.47
C ASN A 207 1.93 -7.22 7.74
N PHE A 208 1.02 -7.62 6.85
CA PHE A 208 -0.35 -7.12 6.88
C PHE A 208 -1.37 -8.23 7.07
N LEU A 209 -2.32 -8.02 7.98
CA LEU A 209 -3.51 -8.85 8.18
C LEU A 209 -4.69 -8.27 7.40
N HIS A 210 -5.51 -9.17 6.86
CA HIS A 210 -6.80 -8.83 6.28
C HIS A 210 -7.66 -8.08 7.31
N PRO A 211 -8.43 -7.03 6.96
CA PRO A 211 -9.18 -6.22 7.92
C PRO A 211 -10.16 -7.03 8.77
N PHE A 212 -10.84 -8.01 8.17
CA PHE A 212 -11.89 -8.81 8.85
C PHE A 212 -11.53 -10.29 9.06
N GLN A 213 -10.50 -10.80 8.39
CA GLN A 213 -10.18 -12.24 8.40
C GLN A 213 -8.92 -12.45 9.25
N HIS A 214 -8.77 -13.63 9.86
CA HIS A 214 -7.66 -13.93 10.77
C HIS A 214 -6.51 -14.59 10.00
N ARG A 215 -6.05 -13.91 8.96
CA ARG A 215 -4.94 -14.30 8.10
C ARG A 215 -4.24 -13.06 7.54
N ASN A 216 -3.02 -13.26 7.04
CA ASN A 216 -2.36 -12.26 6.23
C ASN A 216 -3.02 -12.07 4.86
N LEU A 217 -2.67 -10.98 4.21
CA LEU A 217 -3.04 -10.74 2.81
C LEU A 217 -2.42 -11.79 1.88
N THR A 218 -3.19 -12.18 0.87
CA THR A 218 -2.78 -13.04 -0.25
C THR A 218 -2.00 -12.25 -1.31
N ALA A 219 -1.33 -12.96 -2.22
CA ALA A 219 -0.66 -12.35 -3.37
C ALA A 219 -1.64 -11.53 -4.23
N ARG A 220 -2.83 -12.08 -4.51
CA ARG A 220 -3.90 -11.37 -5.24
C ARG A 220 -4.34 -10.08 -4.57
N GLU A 221 -4.56 -10.09 -3.25
CA GLU A 221 -4.94 -8.87 -2.51
C GLU A 221 -3.84 -7.81 -2.60
N GLY A 222 -2.58 -8.19 -2.41
CA GLY A 222 -1.43 -7.26 -2.57
C GLY A 222 -1.31 -6.69 -3.99
N ALA A 223 -1.55 -7.51 -5.01
CA ALA A 223 -1.55 -7.11 -6.41
C ALA A 223 -2.65 -6.08 -6.70
N ARG A 224 -3.87 -6.30 -6.21
CA ARG A 224 -4.99 -5.35 -6.37
C ARG A 224 -4.78 -4.05 -5.63
N ILE A 225 -4.15 -4.07 -4.46
CA ILE A 225 -3.76 -2.86 -3.73
C ILE A 225 -2.73 -2.03 -4.52
N GLN A 226 -1.92 -2.68 -5.36
CA GLN A 226 -0.98 -2.06 -6.30
C GLN A 226 -1.57 -1.81 -7.69
N SER A 227 -2.88 -1.99 -7.87
CA SER A 227 -3.61 -1.77 -9.13
C SER A 227 -3.22 -2.70 -10.28
N PHE A 228 -2.75 -3.92 -9.98
CA PHE A 228 -2.56 -4.98 -10.99
C PHE A 228 -3.87 -5.72 -11.25
N TRP A 229 -4.22 -5.85 -12.54
CA TRP A 229 -5.36 -6.61 -13.06
C TRP A 229 -5.01 -8.10 -13.17
#